data_AF-F3QVM0-F1
#
_entry.id   AF-F3QVM0-F1
#
_cell.length_a   1.000
_cell.length_b   1.000
_cell.length_c   1.000
_cell.angle_alpha   90.00
_cell.angle_beta   90.00
_cell.angle_gamma   90.00
#
_symmetry.space_group_name_H-M   'P 1'
#
loop_
_entity.id
_entity.type
_entity.pdbx_description
1 polymer ?
#
loop_
_entity_poly.entity_id
_entity_poly.type
_entity_poly.pdbx_seq_one_letter_code
_entity_poly.pdbx_strand_id
1 'polypeptide(L)'
;MQRGQQLFFKERSLYYASFPIQQQGKRGDWDYQLKAVYVIAILNFVFDHTHDGYFHHEVQLTDSKTREVFYDKLTFIYLEMPKFNKKEEELDSMFDKWLFVLRNLTRLMEKPATLQERVFTRFFEAAEIAKFTVEEYHHYETSLKVYRDWRNTIDFAVQKATKEGEQKGMQIGMQKGIEKGFEKGIEKGIEKGMQEEKLNIARQMKANGIPTHTIAACTGLDTEEINRL
;
A
#
# COMPACT_ATOMS: atom_id res chain seq x y z
N MET A 1 -6.40 3.00 -19.73
CA MET A 1 -6.44 2.49 -18.35
C MET A 1 -5.08 2.68 -17.70
N GLN A 2 -5.04 3.25 -16.49
CA GLN A 2 -3.80 3.47 -15.74
C GLN A 2 -3.39 2.20 -15.01
N ARG A 3 -2.14 1.75 -15.20
CA ARG A 3 -1.75 0.37 -14.90
C ARG A 3 -1.08 0.15 -13.55
N GLY A 4 -0.47 1.19 -12.97
CA GLY A 4 0.25 1.07 -11.70
C GLY A 4 -0.01 2.28 -10.83
N GLN A 5 -0.05 2.03 -9.53
CA GLN A 5 -0.17 3.06 -8.52
C GLN A 5 1.08 3.94 -8.52
N GLN A 6 0.88 5.23 -8.35
CA GLN A 6 1.95 6.23 -8.28
C GLN A 6 1.79 7.01 -6.99
N LEU A 7 2.90 7.38 -6.34
CA LEU A 7 2.90 8.09 -5.06
C LEU A 7 2.05 9.36 -5.12
N PHE A 8 2.20 10.15 -6.19
CA PHE A 8 1.53 11.44 -6.37
C PHE A 8 0.38 11.37 -7.38
N PHE A 9 -0.39 10.28 -7.32
CA PHE A 9 -1.48 10.05 -8.30
C PHE A 9 -2.54 11.16 -8.28
N LYS A 10 -2.91 11.65 -7.09
CA LYS A 10 -3.94 12.69 -6.94
C LYS A 10 -3.45 14.04 -7.47
N GLU A 11 -2.22 14.40 -7.13
CA GLU A 11 -1.53 15.60 -7.59
C GLU A 11 -1.39 15.60 -9.11
N ARG A 12 -1.00 14.47 -9.70
CA ARG A 12 -0.93 14.34 -11.16
C ARG A 12 -2.31 14.48 -11.81
N SER A 13 -3.36 13.96 -11.18
CA SER A 13 -4.74 14.13 -11.66
C SER A 13 -5.17 15.60 -11.63
N LEU A 14 -4.85 16.33 -10.55
CA LEU A 14 -5.08 17.77 -10.43
C LEU A 14 -4.28 18.55 -11.49
N TYR A 15 -3.00 18.23 -11.67
CA TYR A 15 -2.13 18.84 -12.68
C TYR A 15 -2.68 18.62 -14.10
N TYR A 16 -3.16 17.42 -14.43
CA TYR A 16 -3.76 17.18 -15.74
C TYR A 16 -5.09 17.91 -15.93
N ALA A 17 -5.85 18.14 -14.86
CA ALA A 17 -7.07 18.94 -14.92
C ALA A 17 -6.80 20.40 -15.29
N SER A 18 -5.62 20.94 -14.94
CA SER A 18 -5.30 22.35 -15.19
C SER A 18 -5.12 22.65 -16.68
N PHE A 19 -4.66 21.69 -17.50
CA PHE A 19 -4.45 21.90 -18.94
C PHE A 19 -5.73 22.24 -19.71
N PRO A 20 -6.80 21.42 -19.70
CA PRO A 20 -8.04 21.76 -20.39
C PRO A 20 -8.74 22.97 -19.78
N ILE A 21 -8.49 23.33 -18.51
CA ILE A 21 -8.98 24.59 -17.92
C ILE A 21 -8.23 25.77 -18.53
N GLN A 22 -6.90 25.73 -18.52
CA GLN A 22 -6.04 26.80 -19.05
C GLN A 22 -6.25 27.04 -20.55
N GLN A 23 -6.40 25.96 -21.32
CA GLN A 23 -6.58 26.03 -22.78
C GLN A 23 -7.91 26.68 -23.21
N GLN A 24 -8.87 26.87 -22.29
CA GLN A 24 -10.10 27.60 -22.58
C GLN A 24 -9.91 29.12 -22.62
N GLY A 25 -8.78 29.61 -22.10
CA GLY A 25 -8.45 31.03 -22.15
C GLY A 25 -8.34 31.55 -23.58
N LYS A 26 -8.96 32.70 -23.84
CA LYS A 26 -8.93 33.37 -25.14
C LYS A 26 -8.13 34.66 -25.03
N ARG A 27 -7.47 35.06 -26.14
CA ARG A 27 -6.81 36.37 -26.23
C ARG A 27 -7.86 37.47 -26.42
N GLY A 28 -7.63 38.62 -25.81
CA GLY A 28 -8.56 39.76 -25.85
C GLY A 28 -9.51 39.73 -24.67
N ASP A 29 -10.73 40.22 -24.88
CA ASP A 29 -11.75 40.27 -23.84
C ASP A 29 -12.26 38.86 -23.52
N TRP A 30 -11.99 38.40 -22.30
CA TRP A 30 -12.42 37.09 -21.80
C TRP A 30 -12.86 37.20 -20.35
N ASP A 31 -14.08 36.74 -20.10
CA ASP A 31 -14.80 36.87 -18.83
C ASP A 31 -14.63 35.66 -17.89
N TYR A 32 -13.70 34.76 -18.22
CA TYR A 32 -13.44 33.52 -17.47
C TYR A 32 -14.64 32.55 -17.42
N GLN A 33 -15.59 32.62 -18.35
CA GLN A 33 -16.70 31.66 -18.43
C GLN A 33 -16.21 30.27 -18.88
N LEU A 34 -15.69 29.50 -17.92
CA LEU A 34 -15.22 28.13 -18.16
C LEU A 34 -16.38 27.19 -18.53
N LYS A 35 -16.12 26.32 -19.50
CA LYS A 35 -16.86 25.09 -19.79
C LYS A 35 -16.49 24.00 -18.79
N ALA A 36 -17.40 23.05 -18.61
CA ALA A 36 -17.20 21.94 -17.71
C ALA A 36 -16.01 21.06 -18.14
N VAL A 37 -15.23 20.61 -17.15
CA VAL A 37 -14.08 19.73 -17.28
C VAL A 37 -14.30 18.52 -16.39
N TYR A 38 -14.25 17.34 -17.00
CA TYR A 38 -14.36 16.05 -16.31
C TYR A 38 -13.05 15.30 -16.45
N VAL A 39 -12.48 14.90 -15.32
CA VAL A 39 -11.29 14.05 -15.28
C VAL A 39 -11.74 12.63 -15.00
N ILE A 40 -11.73 11.78 -16.02
CA ILE A 40 -12.13 10.37 -15.87
C ILE A 40 -10.88 9.49 -15.85
N ALA A 41 -10.64 8.86 -14.71
CA ALA A 41 -9.48 8.02 -14.48
C ALA A 41 -9.91 6.56 -14.25
N ILE A 42 -9.66 5.72 -15.25
CA ILE A 42 -9.88 4.26 -15.15
C ILE A 42 -8.60 3.61 -14.63
N LEU A 43 -8.67 3.02 -13.44
CA LEU A 43 -7.53 2.56 -12.64
C LEU A 43 -7.50 1.03 -12.55
N ASN A 44 -6.35 0.43 -12.82
CA ASN A 44 -6.09 -0.99 -12.60
C ASN A 44 -5.41 -1.27 -11.24
N PHE A 45 -5.61 -0.37 -10.27
CA PHE A 45 -5.09 -0.46 -8.91
C PHE A 45 -6.10 0.18 -7.96
N VAL A 46 -5.94 -0.12 -6.68
CA VAL A 46 -6.76 0.47 -5.60
C VAL A 46 -5.95 1.58 -4.94
N PHE A 47 -6.58 2.73 -4.72
CA PHE A 47 -6.04 3.82 -3.90
C PHE A 47 -6.87 4.08 -2.64
N ASP A 48 -8.15 3.65 -2.61
CA ASP A 48 -8.96 3.67 -1.40
C ASP A 48 -9.01 2.26 -0.77
N HIS A 49 -8.27 2.07 0.32
CA HIS A 49 -8.24 0.80 1.07
C HIS A 49 -9.24 0.77 2.23
N THR A 50 -10.05 1.82 2.41
CA THR A 50 -10.97 1.96 3.55
C THR A 50 -12.39 1.51 3.21
N HIS A 51 -12.88 1.83 2.02
CA HIS A 51 -14.21 1.45 1.57
C HIS A 51 -14.13 0.31 0.56
N ASP A 52 -14.40 -0.90 1.04
CA ASP A 52 -14.52 -2.06 0.17
C ASP A 52 -15.81 -1.98 -0.68
N GLY A 53 -15.75 -2.47 -1.91
CA GLY A 53 -16.87 -2.41 -2.87
C GLY A 53 -17.17 -1.04 -3.48
N TYR A 54 -16.69 0.08 -2.91
CA TYR A 54 -16.82 1.40 -3.52
C TYR A 54 -15.75 1.60 -4.61
N PHE A 55 -16.15 1.36 -5.87
CA PHE A 55 -15.24 1.40 -7.02
C PHE A 55 -15.40 2.66 -7.89
N HIS A 56 -16.47 3.43 -7.72
CA HIS A 56 -16.80 4.61 -8.53
C HIS A 56 -16.77 5.86 -7.66
N HIS A 57 -15.65 6.55 -7.66
CA HIS A 57 -15.45 7.77 -6.86
C HIS A 57 -15.76 9.01 -7.68
N GLU A 58 -16.76 9.76 -7.28
CA GLU A 58 -17.03 11.10 -7.80
C GLU A 58 -16.57 12.15 -6.78
N VAL A 59 -15.68 13.05 -7.20
CA VAL A 59 -15.03 14.03 -6.33
C VAL A 59 -15.17 15.43 -6.91
N GLN A 60 -15.69 16.36 -6.11
CA GLN A 60 -16.00 17.74 -6.48
C GLN A 60 -15.49 18.74 -5.43
N LEU A 61 -15.40 20.01 -5.84
CA LEU A 61 -15.09 21.11 -4.92
C LEU A 61 -16.33 21.47 -4.11
N THR A 62 -16.22 21.46 -2.79
CA THR A 62 -17.33 21.69 -1.86
C THR A 62 -16.96 22.72 -0.79
N ASP A 63 -17.96 23.44 -0.28
CA ASP A 63 -17.79 24.22 0.94
C ASP A 63 -17.59 23.27 2.14
N SER A 64 -16.59 23.52 2.97
CA SER A 64 -16.22 22.61 4.06
C SER A 64 -17.25 22.57 5.19
N LYS A 65 -18.03 23.64 5.39
CA LYS A 65 -19.04 23.75 6.45
C LYS A 65 -20.38 23.22 5.98
N THR A 66 -20.88 23.66 4.83
CA THR A 66 -22.21 23.28 4.33
C THR A 66 -22.21 21.95 3.57
N ARG A 67 -21.03 21.52 3.07
CA ARG A 67 -20.86 20.37 2.15
C ARG A 67 -21.55 20.55 0.80
N GLU A 68 -22.03 21.75 0.50
CA GLU A 68 -22.62 22.06 -0.80
C GLU A 68 -21.53 22.16 -1.88
N VAL A 69 -21.88 21.77 -3.11
CA VAL A 69 -21.00 21.88 -4.26
C VAL A 69 -20.72 23.35 -4.53
N PHE A 70 -19.45 23.73 -4.40
CA PHE A 70 -18.99 25.10 -4.64
C PHE A 70 -18.85 25.36 -6.14
N TYR A 71 -18.45 24.35 -6.91
CA TYR A 71 -18.26 24.45 -8.36
C TYR A 71 -18.55 23.12 -9.05
N ASP A 72 -19.62 23.09 -9.84
CA ASP A 72 -20.18 21.89 -10.50
C ASP A 72 -19.54 21.56 -11.85
N LYS A 73 -18.79 22.49 -12.42
CA LYS A 73 -18.13 22.36 -13.72
C LYS A 73 -16.75 21.68 -13.66
N LEU A 74 -16.25 21.28 -12.48
CA LEU A 74 -15.02 20.49 -12.35
C LEU A 74 -15.29 19.25 -11.51
N THR A 75 -15.27 18.09 -12.16
CA THR A 75 -15.54 16.80 -11.49
C THR A 75 -14.44 15.79 -11.82
N PHE A 76 -13.96 15.10 -10.78
CA PHE A 76 -13.03 13.99 -10.91
C PHE A 76 -13.77 12.69 -10.69
N ILE A 77 -13.67 11.77 -11.65
CA ILE A 77 -14.29 10.46 -11.62
C ILE A 77 -13.17 9.41 -11.62
N TYR A 78 -13.04 8.66 -10.54
CA TYR A 78 -12.08 7.56 -10.43
C TYR A 78 -12.80 6.21 -10.42
N LEU A 79 -12.38 5.33 -11.31
CA LEU A 79 -12.95 3.99 -11.48
C LEU A 79 -11.90 2.94 -11.10
N GLU A 80 -12.03 2.36 -9.91
CA GLU A 80 -11.14 1.31 -9.38
C GLU A 80 -11.54 -0.07 -9.91
N MET A 81 -11.05 -0.42 -11.09
CA MET A 81 -11.39 -1.68 -11.77
C MET A 81 -11.15 -2.97 -10.95
N PRO A 82 -10.15 -3.07 -10.05
CA PRO A 82 -9.98 -4.25 -9.22
C PRO A 82 -11.16 -4.54 -8.28
N LYS A 83 -11.92 -3.51 -7.88
CA LYS A 83 -13.11 -3.63 -7.01
C LYS A 83 -14.38 -3.98 -7.78
N PHE A 84 -14.43 -3.74 -9.09
CA PHE A 84 -15.61 -4.05 -9.92
C PHE A 84 -15.66 -5.56 -10.23
N ASN A 85 -16.44 -6.34 -9.47
CA ASN A 85 -16.47 -7.81 -9.57
C ASN A 85 -17.77 -8.43 -10.11
N LYS A 86 -18.67 -7.61 -10.65
CA LYS A 86 -19.93 -8.09 -11.22
C LYS A 86 -19.71 -9.10 -12.35
N LYS A 87 -20.51 -10.17 -12.35
CA LYS A 87 -20.60 -11.15 -13.44
C LYS A 87 -21.56 -10.67 -14.52
N GLU A 88 -21.61 -11.40 -15.63
CA GLU A 88 -22.46 -11.07 -16.78
C GLU A 88 -23.94 -10.98 -16.40
N GLU A 89 -24.40 -11.86 -15.50
CA GLU A 89 -25.79 -11.91 -15.06
C GLU A 89 -26.18 -10.75 -14.12
N GLU A 90 -25.19 -10.04 -13.58
CA GLU A 90 -25.34 -8.95 -12.61
C GLU A 90 -25.21 -7.56 -13.28
N LEU A 91 -25.16 -7.51 -14.63
CA LEU A 91 -24.99 -6.28 -15.39
C LEU A 91 -26.33 -5.57 -15.63
N ASP A 92 -26.74 -4.78 -14.64
CA ASP A 92 -28.03 -4.09 -14.67
C ASP A 92 -28.04 -2.80 -15.51
N SER A 93 -26.88 -2.19 -15.74
CA SER A 93 -26.77 -0.88 -16.41
C SER A 93 -25.78 -0.87 -17.58
N MET A 94 -25.95 0.09 -18.49
CA MET A 94 -24.98 0.33 -19.57
C MET A 94 -23.57 0.64 -19.01
N PHE A 95 -23.51 1.31 -17.86
CA PHE A 95 -22.27 1.58 -17.16
C PHE A 95 -21.59 0.29 -16.68
N ASP A 96 -22.33 -0.62 -16.05
CA ASP A 96 -21.81 -1.93 -15.63
C ASP A 96 -21.31 -2.74 -16.83
N LYS A 97 -22.06 -2.72 -17.94
CA LYS A 97 -21.67 -3.37 -19.19
C LYS A 97 -20.34 -2.84 -19.73
N TRP A 98 -20.15 -1.51 -19.76
CA TRP A 98 -18.88 -0.91 -20.17
C TRP A 98 -17.71 -1.29 -19.24
N LEU A 99 -17.91 -1.24 -17.93
CA LEU A 99 -16.88 -1.64 -16.98
C LEU A 99 -16.53 -3.13 -17.12
N PHE A 100 -17.53 -3.98 -17.31
CA PHE A 100 -17.34 -5.41 -17.54
C PHE A 100 -16.52 -5.66 -18.80
N VAL A 101 -16.85 -5.01 -19.91
CA VAL A 101 -16.10 -5.11 -21.16
C VAL A 101 -14.65 -4.67 -20.96
N LEU A 102 -14.43 -3.47 -20.42
CA LEU A 102 -13.08 -2.92 -20.24
C LEU A 102 -12.22 -3.77 -19.29
N ARG A 103 -12.83 -4.41 -18.30
CA ARG A 103 -12.15 -5.32 -17.37
C ARG A 103 -11.80 -6.66 -18.01
N ASN A 104 -12.72 -7.24 -18.79
CA ASN A 104 -12.61 -8.61 -19.29
C ASN A 104 -12.15 -8.70 -20.74
N LEU A 105 -11.90 -7.58 -21.43
CA LEU A 105 -11.63 -7.53 -22.87
C LEU A 105 -10.58 -8.54 -23.36
N THR A 106 -9.51 -8.75 -22.59
CA THR A 106 -8.42 -9.68 -22.95
C THR A 106 -8.81 -11.15 -22.86
N ARG A 107 -9.93 -11.47 -22.20
CA ARG A 107 -10.45 -12.82 -21.98
C ARG A 107 -11.70 -13.12 -22.81
N LEU A 108 -12.32 -12.09 -23.39
CA LEU A 108 -13.49 -12.24 -24.24
C LEU A 108 -13.07 -12.78 -25.61
N MET A 109 -13.22 -14.09 -25.80
CA MET A 109 -13.02 -14.75 -27.09
C MET A 109 -14.21 -14.57 -28.02
N GLU A 110 -15.40 -14.42 -27.45
CA GLU A 110 -16.66 -14.18 -28.15
C GLU A 110 -17.42 -13.05 -27.48
N LYS A 111 -18.33 -12.44 -28.23
CA LYS A 111 -19.21 -11.37 -27.76
C LYS A 111 -20.26 -11.97 -26.78
N PRO A 112 -20.27 -11.56 -25.51
CA PRO A 112 -21.26 -12.03 -24.54
C PRO A 112 -22.69 -11.70 -24.95
N ALA A 113 -23.64 -12.56 -24.56
CA ALA A 113 -25.04 -12.46 -24.97
C ALA A 113 -25.71 -11.18 -24.43
N THR A 114 -25.27 -10.70 -23.27
CA THR A 114 -25.77 -9.47 -22.65
C THR A 114 -25.27 -8.17 -23.29
N LEU A 115 -24.27 -8.25 -24.17
CA LEU A 115 -23.61 -7.10 -24.80
C LEU A 115 -24.00 -6.92 -26.27
N GLN A 116 -25.23 -7.30 -26.65
CA GLN A 116 -25.65 -7.31 -28.05
C GLN A 116 -25.97 -5.93 -28.66
N GLU A 117 -25.99 -4.87 -27.86
CA GLU A 117 -26.30 -3.53 -28.32
C GLU A 117 -25.36 -3.05 -29.44
N ARG A 118 -25.91 -2.20 -30.33
CA ARG A 118 -25.18 -1.68 -31.51
C ARG A 118 -23.87 -1.00 -31.16
N VAL A 119 -23.80 -0.34 -30.01
CA VAL A 119 -22.59 0.33 -29.54
C VAL A 119 -21.45 -0.67 -29.27
N PHE A 120 -21.77 -1.83 -28.70
CA PHE A 120 -20.79 -2.89 -28.45
C PHE A 120 -20.38 -3.60 -29.73
N THR A 121 -21.28 -3.76 -30.71
CA THR A 121 -20.90 -4.31 -32.04
C THR A 121 -19.79 -3.46 -32.67
N ARG A 122 -19.98 -2.14 -32.74
CA ARG A 122 -18.96 -1.22 -33.27
C ARG A 122 -17.66 -1.25 -32.46
N PHE A 123 -17.77 -1.37 -31.14
CA PHE A 123 -16.62 -1.49 -30.26
C PHE A 123 -15.82 -2.78 -30.54
N PHE A 124 -16.47 -3.94 -30.61
CA PHE A 124 -15.79 -5.21 -30.89
C PHE A 124 -15.20 -5.24 -32.31
N GLU A 125 -15.87 -4.66 -33.30
CA GLU A 125 -15.32 -4.50 -34.65
C GLU A 125 -14.03 -3.66 -34.66
N ALA A 126 -13.98 -2.59 -33.87
CA ALA A 126 -12.79 -1.73 -33.74
C ALA A 126 -11.69 -2.36 -32.87
N ALA A 127 -12.05 -3.20 -31.91
CA ALA A 127 -11.11 -3.87 -31.01
C ALA A 127 -10.50 -5.15 -31.62
N GLU A 128 -11.02 -5.62 -32.74
CA GLU A 128 -10.59 -6.84 -33.41
C GLU A 128 -9.20 -6.65 -34.04
N ILE A 129 -8.16 -7.11 -33.34
CA ILE A 129 -6.75 -7.01 -33.77
C ILE A 129 -6.54 -7.62 -35.16
N ALA A 130 -7.31 -8.64 -35.53
CA ALA A 130 -7.23 -9.27 -36.85
C ALA A 130 -7.54 -8.32 -38.01
N LYS A 131 -8.22 -7.19 -37.75
CA LYS A 131 -8.52 -6.16 -38.75
C LYS A 131 -7.47 -5.05 -38.81
N PHE A 132 -6.43 -5.10 -37.98
CA PHE A 132 -5.40 -4.07 -37.96
C PHE A 132 -4.61 -4.08 -39.26
N THR A 133 -4.32 -2.88 -39.76
CA THR A 133 -3.27 -2.67 -40.75
C THR A 133 -1.90 -3.03 -40.16
N VAL A 134 -0.90 -3.20 -41.03
CA VAL A 134 0.48 -3.49 -40.59
C VAL A 134 1.00 -2.42 -39.62
N GLU A 135 0.69 -1.14 -39.89
CA GLU A 135 1.08 -0.02 -39.04
C GLU A 135 0.39 -0.06 -37.66
N GLU A 136 -0.93 -0.28 -37.62
CA GLU A 136 -1.69 -0.42 -36.37
C GLU A 136 -1.19 -1.62 -35.54
N TYR A 137 -0.88 -2.73 -36.21
CA TYR A 137 -0.30 -3.91 -35.56
C TYR A 137 1.07 -3.61 -34.95
N HIS A 138 1.94 -2.88 -35.65
CA HIS A 138 3.23 -2.45 -35.10
C HIS A 138 3.08 -1.49 -33.91
N HIS A 139 2.11 -0.56 -33.94
CA HIS A 139 1.82 0.31 -32.80
C HIS A 139 1.29 -0.48 -31.59
N TYR A 140 0.46 -1.48 -31.84
CA TYR A 140 -0.02 -2.40 -30.82
C TYR A 140 1.14 -3.19 -30.18
N GLU A 141 1.99 -3.84 -30.98
CA GLU A 141 3.17 -4.58 -30.50
C GLU A 141 4.14 -3.69 -29.74
N THR A 142 4.36 -2.45 -30.20
CA THR A 142 5.19 -1.47 -29.50
C THR A 142 4.60 -1.11 -28.13
N SER A 143 3.29 -0.88 -28.07
CA SER A 143 2.57 -0.60 -26.81
C SER A 143 2.63 -1.79 -25.86
N LEU A 144 2.59 -3.01 -26.39
CA LEU A 144 2.70 -4.26 -25.62
C LEU A 144 4.12 -4.49 -25.11
N LYS A 145 5.15 -4.16 -25.90
CA LYS A 145 6.55 -4.17 -25.48
C LYS A 145 6.79 -3.20 -24.34
N VAL A 146 6.39 -1.92 -24.49
CA VAL A 146 6.50 -0.90 -23.43
C VAL A 146 5.83 -1.36 -22.15
N TYR A 147 4.68 -2.03 -22.26
CA TYR A 147 4.00 -2.61 -21.10
C TYR A 147 4.81 -3.71 -20.41
N ARG A 148 5.32 -4.67 -21.18
CA ARG A 148 6.11 -5.80 -20.66
C ARG A 148 7.39 -5.31 -20.00
N ASP A 149 8.09 -4.36 -20.63
CA ASP A 149 9.31 -3.75 -20.09
C ASP A 149 9.04 -2.99 -18.78
N TRP A 150 7.97 -2.21 -18.73
CA TRP A 150 7.53 -1.53 -17.52
C TRP A 150 7.19 -2.54 -16.40
N ARG A 151 6.43 -3.58 -16.71
CA ARG A 151 6.04 -4.61 -15.73
C ARG A 151 7.26 -5.35 -15.17
N ASN A 152 8.16 -5.80 -16.04
CA ASN A 152 9.40 -6.46 -15.62
C ASN A 152 10.26 -5.55 -14.74
N THR A 153 10.32 -4.25 -15.04
CA THR A 153 11.05 -3.26 -14.22
C THR A 153 10.44 -3.13 -12.82
N ILE A 154 9.11 -3.04 -12.72
CA ILE A 154 8.40 -2.98 -11.44
C ILE A 154 8.59 -4.29 -10.65
N ASP A 155 8.41 -5.45 -11.29
CA ASP A 155 8.57 -6.75 -10.65
C ASP A 155 9.99 -6.92 -10.08
N PHE A 156 11.02 -6.52 -10.84
CA PHE A 156 12.40 -6.49 -10.37
C PHE A 156 12.58 -5.56 -9.17
N ALA A 157 12.02 -4.35 -9.21
CA ALA A 157 12.10 -3.39 -8.12
C ALA A 157 11.45 -3.92 -6.83
N VAL A 158 10.28 -4.56 -6.94
CA VAL A 158 9.58 -5.19 -5.81
C VAL A 158 10.40 -6.36 -5.23
N GLN A 159 10.93 -7.24 -6.08
CA GLN A 159 11.77 -8.36 -5.63
C GLN A 159 13.03 -7.86 -4.90
N LYS A 160 13.72 -6.88 -5.49
CA LYS A 160 14.91 -6.28 -4.88
C LYS A 160 14.58 -5.61 -3.53
N ALA A 161 13.52 -4.81 -3.47
CA ALA A 161 13.09 -4.15 -2.23
C ALA A 161 12.71 -5.15 -1.13
N THR A 162 12.03 -6.24 -1.49
CA THR A 162 11.66 -7.31 -0.55
C THR A 162 12.90 -7.98 0.02
N LYS A 163 13.85 -8.39 -0.84
CA LYS A 163 15.11 -9.03 -0.42
C LYS A 163 15.95 -8.12 0.47
N GLU A 164 16.10 -6.85 0.10
CA GLU A 164 16.82 -5.87 0.92
C GLU A 164 16.10 -5.60 2.25
N GLY A 165 14.76 -5.57 2.25
CA GLY A 165 13.94 -5.42 3.44
C GLY A 165 14.09 -6.59 4.42
N GLU A 166 14.06 -7.83 3.93
CA GLU A 166 14.28 -9.04 4.72
C GLU A 166 15.70 -9.07 5.31
N GLN A 167 16.72 -8.77 4.50
CA GLN A 167 18.11 -8.71 4.97
C GLN A 167 18.31 -7.66 6.06
N LYS A 168 17.81 -6.43 5.85
CA LYS A 168 17.87 -5.37 6.86
C LYS A 168 17.10 -5.75 8.11
N GLY A 169 15.90 -6.32 7.96
CA GLY A 169 15.08 -6.81 9.06
C GLY A 169 15.79 -7.86 9.90
N MET A 170 16.46 -8.82 9.26
CA MET A 170 17.25 -9.86 9.92
C MET A 170 18.46 -9.28 10.66
N GLN A 171 19.22 -8.36 10.03
CA GLN A 171 20.36 -7.70 10.66
C GLN A 171 19.93 -6.89 11.90
N ILE A 172 18.88 -6.07 11.78
CA ILE A 172 18.35 -5.28 12.90
C ILE A 172 17.83 -6.20 14.00
N GLY A 173 17.13 -7.28 13.64
CA GLY A 173 16.62 -8.27 14.58
C GLY A 173 17.75 -8.97 15.36
N MET A 174 18.80 -9.38 14.66
CA MET A 174 19.97 -10.02 15.27
C MET A 174 20.72 -9.07 16.19
N GLN A 175 20.98 -7.83 15.76
CA GLN A 175 21.66 -6.82 16.57
C GLN A 175 20.88 -6.53 17.87
N LYS A 176 19.57 -6.27 17.77
CA LYS A 176 18.70 -6.07 18.94
C LYS A 176 18.63 -7.30 19.83
N GLY A 177 18.70 -8.50 19.24
CA GLY A 177 18.72 -9.77 19.97
C GLY A 177 20.00 -9.95 20.78
N ILE A 178 21.16 -9.67 20.19
CA ILE A 178 22.47 -9.72 20.84
C ILE A 178 22.54 -8.69 21.97
N GLU A 179 22.17 -7.44 21.71
CA GLU A 179 22.18 -6.37 22.72
C GLU A 179 21.33 -6.73 23.94
N LYS A 180 20.07 -7.12 23.71
CA LYS A 180 19.18 -7.55 24.80
C LYS A 180 19.68 -8.80 25.52
N GLY A 181 20.27 -9.75 24.79
CA GLY A 181 20.84 -10.96 25.36
C GLY A 181 22.06 -10.66 26.24
N PHE A 182 22.92 -9.75 25.78
CA PHE A 182 24.12 -9.32 26.49
C PHE A 182 23.77 -8.53 27.75
N GLU A 183 22.85 -7.55 27.68
CA GLU A 183 22.37 -6.81 28.84
C GLU A 183 21.79 -7.75 29.91
N LYS A 184 20.87 -8.64 29.53
CA LYS A 184 20.29 -9.62 30.46
C LYS A 184 21.33 -10.59 31.01
N GLY A 185 22.35 -10.93 30.21
CA GLY A 185 23.45 -11.78 30.61
C GLY A 185 24.32 -11.13 31.68
N ILE A 186 24.69 -9.86 31.47
CA ILE A 186 25.44 -9.06 32.45
C ILE A 186 24.63 -8.91 33.74
N GLU A 187 23.36 -8.51 33.64
CA GLU A 187 22.50 -8.30 34.81
C GLU A 187 22.42 -9.57 35.67
N LYS A 188 22.12 -10.72 35.06
CA LYS A 188 22.10 -12.01 35.76
C LYS A 188 23.47 -12.44 36.29
N GLY A 189 24.54 -12.11 35.58
CA GLY A 189 25.91 -12.41 35.98
C GLY A 189 26.31 -11.64 37.24
N ILE A 190 26.02 -10.34 37.27
CA ILE A 190 26.25 -9.45 38.43
C ILE A 190 25.41 -9.93 39.62
N GLU A 191 24.13 -10.21 39.42
CA GLU A 191 23.23 -10.68 40.49
C GLU A 191 23.73 -11.99 41.12
N LYS A 192 24.13 -12.97 40.30
CA LYS A 192 24.70 -14.23 40.78
C LYS A 192 26.04 -14.03 41.49
N GLY A 193 26.93 -13.20 40.94
CA GLY A 193 28.22 -12.91 41.57
C GLY A 193 28.07 -12.27 42.94
N MET A 194 27.17 -11.29 43.07
CA MET A 194 26.87 -10.65 44.36
C MET A 194 26.28 -11.65 45.38
N GLN A 195 25.41 -12.57 44.96
CA GLN A 195 24.90 -13.62 45.83
C GLN A 195 26.01 -14.60 46.28
N GLU A 196 26.85 -15.08 45.37
CA GLU A 196 27.96 -15.98 45.69
C GLU A 196 28.97 -15.32 46.63
N GLU A 197 29.27 -14.03 46.43
CA GLU A 197 30.16 -13.27 47.31
C GLU A 197 29.59 -13.13 48.72
N LYS A 198 28.30 -12.80 48.86
CA LYS A 198 27.61 -12.77 50.16
C LYS A 198 27.71 -14.12 50.90
N LEU A 199 27.50 -15.23 50.19
CA LEU A 199 27.60 -16.57 50.76
C LEU A 199 29.05 -16.91 51.17
N ASN A 200 30.04 -16.52 50.38
CA ASN A 200 31.46 -16.75 50.70
C ASN A 200 31.90 -15.95 51.93
N ILE A 201 31.50 -14.68 52.03
CA ILE A 201 31.75 -13.84 53.23
C ILE A 201 31.09 -14.48 54.46
N ALA A 202 29.83 -14.91 54.35
CA ALA A 202 29.14 -15.57 55.46
C ALA A 202 29.84 -16.85 55.92
N ARG A 203 30.32 -17.70 54.99
CA ARG A 203 31.12 -18.90 55.33
C ARG A 203 32.40 -18.54 56.08
N GLN A 204 33.14 -17.54 55.61
CA GLN A 204 34.37 -17.10 56.27
C GLN A 204 34.12 -16.53 57.66
N MET A 205 33.09 -15.69 57.83
CA MET A 205 32.72 -15.14 59.14
C MET A 205 32.30 -16.23 60.12
N LYS A 206 31.53 -17.23 59.66
CA LYS A 206 31.11 -18.39 60.46
C LYS A 206 32.30 -19.24 60.89
N ALA A 207 33.24 -19.50 59.97
CA ALA A 207 34.48 -20.24 60.27
C ALA A 207 35.36 -19.52 61.31
N ASN A 208 35.32 -18.19 61.36
CA ASN A 208 36.03 -17.37 62.35
C ASN A 208 35.26 -17.19 63.67
N GLY A 209 34.13 -17.89 63.86
CA GLY A 209 33.37 -17.88 65.12
C GLY A 209 32.52 -16.63 65.35
N ILE A 210 32.23 -15.85 64.30
CA ILE A 210 31.35 -14.68 64.42
C ILE A 210 29.89 -15.16 64.64
N PRO A 211 29.14 -14.58 65.60
CA PRO A 211 27.75 -14.97 65.86
C PRO A 211 26.82 -14.79 64.65
N THR A 212 25.90 -15.74 64.45
CA THR A 212 24.96 -15.79 63.30
C THR A 212 24.17 -14.49 63.11
N HIS A 213 23.73 -13.84 64.19
CA HIS A 213 22.98 -12.58 64.10
C HIS A 213 23.83 -11.43 63.54
N THR A 214 25.13 -11.40 63.83
CA THR A 214 26.07 -10.41 63.32
C THR A 214 26.38 -10.68 61.84
N ILE A 215 26.49 -11.94 61.45
CA ILE A 215 26.66 -12.33 60.03
C ILE A 215 25.44 -11.91 59.21
N ALA A 216 24.22 -12.17 59.70
CA ALA A 216 22.97 -11.77 59.05
C ALA A 216 22.90 -10.26 58.85
N ALA A 217 23.29 -9.47 59.85
CA ALA A 217 23.33 -8.01 59.74
C ALA A 217 24.36 -7.51 58.71
N CYS A 218 25.51 -8.18 58.58
CA CYS A 218 26.57 -7.76 57.66
C CYS A 218 26.35 -8.19 56.20
N THR A 219 25.78 -9.38 55.95
CA THR A 219 25.62 -9.93 54.59
C THR A 219 24.20 -9.76 54.03
N GLY A 220 23.24 -9.48 54.91
CA GLY A 220 21.81 -9.40 54.56
C GLY A 220 21.19 -10.75 54.19
N LEU A 221 21.87 -11.86 54.49
CA LEU A 221 21.32 -13.21 54.38
C LEU A 221 20.43 -13.52 55.58
N ASP A 222 19.46 -14.40 55.40
CA ASP A 222 18.63 -14.85 56.51
C ASP A 222 19.41 -15.80 57.45
N THR A 223 18.96 -15.87 58.71
CA THR A 223 19.64 -16.70 59.71
C THR A 223 19.54 -18.20 59.41
N GLU A 224 18.53 -18.66 58.68
CA GLU A 224 18.43 -20.07 58.28
C GLU A 224 19.42 -20.44 57.18
N GLU A 225 19.60 -19.59 56.17
CA GLU A 225 20.60 -19.70 55.12
C GLU A 225 22.00 -19.75 55.75
N ILE A 226 22.30 -18.86 56.70
CA ILE A 226 23.60 -18.84 57.40
C ILE A 226 23.79 -20.10 58.24
N ASN A 227 22.74 -20.62 58.88
CA ASN A 227 22.82 -21.87 59.64
C ASN A 227 23.05 -23.09 58.75
N ARG A 228 22.56 -23.07 57.51
CA ARG A 228 22.75 -24.11 56.48
C ARG A 228 24.13 -24.10 55.80
N LEU A 229 24.88 -22.99 55.87
CA LEU A 229 26.25 -22.85 55.35
C LEU A 229 27.29 -23.61 56.17
#